data_AF-A0A0C3CJ50-F1
#
_entry.id   AF-A0A0C3CJ50-F1
#
_cell.length_a   1.000
_cell.length_b   1.000
_cell.length_c   1.000
_cell.angle_alpha   90.00
_cell.angle_beta   90.00
_cell.angle_gamma   90.00
#
_symmetry.space_group_name_H-M   'P 1'
#
loop_
_entity.id
_entity.type
_entity.pdbx_description
1 polymer ?
#
loop_
_entity_poly.entity_id
_entity_poly.type
_entity_poly.pdbx_seq_one_letter_code
_entity_poly.pdbx_strand_id
1 'polypeptide(L)'
;MDQSEYSTLPSCDKGRIKYICIRPEHPVIAHLQQWTSLETFSIHYKDLAHRVIPWRIGFQHSKLQCIMIEDLRYLWRMEGTEVAAESSFDHLQENLLHLISKEQFPRLRCVRLFLPLRRSSSSCVFPEGAKHILGIWLEECKCRGICIEVSQGFEESTADYWREITHEEMFDLL
;
A
#
# COMPACT_ATOMS: atom_id res chain seq x y z
N MET A 1 -14.68 -5.01 -33.12
CA MET A 1 -14.67 -5.56 -31.75
C MET A 1 -14.05 -4.50 -30.86
N ASP A 2 -14.79 -4.16 -29.83
CA ASP A 2 -14.81 -2.88 -29.13
C ASP A 2 -13.50 -2.47 -28.48
N GLN A 3 -13.16 -1.20 -28.69
CA GLN A 3 -12.25 -0.44 -27.85
C GLN A 3 -12.95 -0.25 -26.51
N SER A 4 -12.68 -1.15 -25.56
CA SER A 4 -13.24 -1.09 -24.22
C SER A 4 -12.86 0.23 -23.58
N GLU A 5 -13.90 0.99 -23.28
CA GLU A 5 -13.97 2.20 -22.47
C GLU A 5 -12.88 2.25 -21.39
N TYR A 6 -11.74 2.85 -21.73
CA TYR A 6 -10.95 3.51 -20.71
C TYR A 6 -11.86 4.60 -20.18
N SER A 7 -12.40 4.37 -18.98
CA SER A 7 -13.00 5.38 -18.14
C SER A 7 -11.97 6.50 -17.98
N THR A 8 -11.97 7.41 -18.95
CA THR A 8 -11.21 8.64 -18.92
C THR A 8 -11.75 9.37 -17.71
N LEU A 9 -10.96 9.35 -16.63
CA LEU A 9 -11.12 10.29 -15.53
C LEU A 9 -11.48 11.64 -16.17
N PRO A 10 -12.62 12.26 -15.81
CA PRO A 10 -13.07 13.51 -16.43
C PRO A 10 -11.89 14.46 -16.47
N SER A 11 -11.65 15.18 -17.58
CA SER A 11 -10.38 15.89 -17.89
C SER A 11 -9.86 16.71 -16.71
N CYS A 12 -9.21 16.05 -15.78
CA CYS A 12 -8.81 16.62 -14.52
C CYS A 12 -7.35 16.95 -14.71
N ASP A 13 -6.99 18.19 -14.43
CA ASP A 13 -5.60 18.60 -14.45
C ASP A 13 -4.85 17.81 -13.38
N LYS A 14 -4.19 16.71 -13.82
CA LYS A 14 -3.41 15.82 -12.97
C LYS A 14 -2.34 16.57 -12.17
N GLY A 15 -1.89 17.72 -12.68
CA GLY A 15 -0.94 18.61 -12.01
C GLY A 15 -1.51 19.34 -10.80
N ARG A 16 -2.82 19.26 -10.52
CA ARG A 16 -3.47 19.87 -9.35
C ARG A 16 -3.96 18.87 -8.31
N ILE A 17 -3.95 17.59 -8.65
CA ILE A 17 -4.50 16.54 -7.80
C ILE A 17 -3.49 16.18 -6.72
N LYS A 18 -3.89 16.34 -5.46
CA LYS A 18 -3.07 16.07 -4.27
C LYS A 18 -3.30 14.69 -3.68
N TYR A 19 -4.45 14.09 -3.96
CA TYR A 19 -4.87 12.79 -3.45
C TYR A 19 -5.44 11.92 -4.57
N ILE A 20 -5.04 10.65 -4.61
CA ILE A 20 -5.65 9.64 -5.50
C ILE A 20 -5.80 8.30 -4.79
N CYS A 21 -6.96 7.66 -4.95
CA CYS A 21 -7.16 6.27 -4.57
C CYS A 21 -6.96 5.40 -5.82
N ILE A 22 -5.94 4.54 -5.80
CA ILE A 22 -5.62 3.64 -6.90
C ILE A 22 -6.49 2.40 -6.75
N ARG A 23 -7.49 2.31 -7.62
CA ARG A 23 -8.34 1.13 -7.74
C ARG A 23 -7.69 0.08 -8.66
N PRO A 24 -8.02 -1.20 -8.48
CA PRO A 24 -7.47 -2.29 -9.29
C PRO A 24 -7.65 -2.10 -10.80
N GLU A 25 -8.71 -1.40 -11.22
CA GLU A 25 -9.04 -1.19 -12.63
C GLU A 25 -8.14 -0.13 -13.32
N HIS A 26 -7.33 0.60 -12.56
CA HIS A 26 -6.59 1.74 -13.08
C HIS A 26 -5.07 1.52 -13.09
N PRO A 27 -4.39 1.67 -14.26
CA PRO A 27 -2.92 1.62 -14.35
C PRO A 27 -2.26 2.90 -13.82
N VAL A 28 -2.84 3.55 -12.81
CA VAL A 28 -2.39 4.87 -12.31
C VAL A 28 -0.96 4.80 -11.78
N ILE A 29 -0.53 3.67 -11.22
CA ILE A 29 0.84 3.49 -10.72
C ILE A 29 1.88 3.67 -11.83
N ALA A 30 1.63 3.09 -13.01
CA ALA A 30 2.51 3.22 -14.18
C ALA A 30 2.61 4.66 -14.70
N HIS A 31 1.69 5.54 -14.28
CA HIS A 31 1.61 6.92 -14.68
C HIS A 31 1.79 7.91 -13.52
N LEU A 32 2.25 7.48 -12.33
CA LEU A 32 2.43 8.36 -11.15
C LEU A 32 3.23 9.64 -11.45
N GLN A 33 4.20 9.57 -12.37
CA GLN A 33 4.97 10.72 -12.86
C GLN A 33 4.14 11.87 -13.44
N GLN A 34 2.92 11.60 -13.92
CA GLN A 34 2.03 12.62 -14.48
C GLN A 34 1.31 13.44 -13.39
N TRP A 35 1.36 12.99 -12.14
CA TRP A 35 0.62 13.56 -11.01
C TRP A 35 1.55 14.40 -10.15
N THR A 36 2.20 15.40 -10.74
CA THR A 36 3.31 16.16 -10.12
C THR A 36 2.97 16.92 -8.84
N SER A 37 1.68 17.01 -8.47
CA SER A 37 1.20 17.60 -7.22
C SER A 37 0.70 16.60 -6.20
N LEU A 38 0.81 15.30 -6.47
CA LEU A 38 0.33 14.25 -5.59
C LEU A 38 1.13 14.23 -4.29
N GLU A 39 0.43 14.40 -3.18
CA GLU A 39 0.99 14.39 -1.83
C GLU A 39 0.63 13.07 -1.13
N THR A 40 -0.48 12.43 -1.52
CA THR A 40 -0.93 11.17 -0.95
C THR A 40 -1.54 10.27 -2.01
N PHE A 41 -1.25 8.97 -1.99
CA PHE A 41 -2.03 7.99 -2.75
C PHE A 41 -2.38 6.77 -1.93
N SER A 42 -3.45 6.10 -2.33
CA SER A 42 -3.88 4.84 -1.74
C SER A 42 -3.76 3.67 -2.69
N ILE A 43 -3.41 2.49 -2.18
CA ILE A 43 -3.28 1.24 -2.92
C ILE A 43 -3.82 0.06 -2.10
N HIS A 44 -4.50 -0.88 -2.75
CA HIS A 44 -4.95 -2.09 -2.07
C HIS A 44 -3.79 -3.07 -1.86
N TYR A 45 -3.75 -3.72 -0.70
CA TYR A 45 -2.77 -4.74 -0.36
C TYR A 45 -2.73 -5.88 -1.39
N LYS A 46 -3.91 -6.31 -1.87
CA LYS A 46 -4.02 -7.33 -2.92
C LYS A 46 -3.26 -6.95 -4.19
N ASP A 47 -3.26 -5.69 -4.58
CA ASP A 47 -2.58 -5.25 -5.79
C ASP A 47 -1.05 -5.29 -5.60
N LEU A 48 -0.56 -4.99 -4.40
CA LEU A 48 0.84 -5.17 -4.04
C LEU A 48 1.27 -6.63 -4.09
N ALA A 49 0.42 -7.55 -3.63
CA ALA A 49 0.76 -8.97 -3.58
C ALA A 49 0.64 -9.70 -4.93
N HIS A 50 -0.20 -9.21 -5.85
CA HIS A 50 -0.52 -9.97 -7.09
C HIS A 50 0.02 -9.33 -8.38
N ARG A 51 0.39 -8.06 -8.36
CA ARG A 51 0.78 -7.36 -9.59
C ARG A 51 2.27 -7.10 -9.61
N VAL A 52 2.87 -7.33 -10.77
CA VAL A 52 4.16 -6.73 -11.11
C VAL A 52 3.92 -5.26 -11.41
N ILE A 53 4.33 -4.38 -10.51
CA ILE A 53 4.26 -2.94 -10.74
C ILE A 53 5.55 -2.53 -11.46
N PRO A 54 5.48 -1.88 -12.64
CA PRO A 54 6.66 -1.48 -13.38
C PRO A 54 7.27 -0.21 -12.77
N TRP A 55 7.96 -0.37 -11.64
CA TRP A 55 8.71 0.68 -10.96
C TRP A 55 9.83 1.18 -11.87
N ARG A 56 9.57 2.29 -12.58
CA ARG A 56 10.51 2.82 -13.58
C ARG A 56 11.83 3.24 -12.92
N ILE A 57 12.95 2.78 -13.46
CA ILE A 57 14.28 3.23 -13.04
C ILE A 57 14.41 4.74 -13.32
N GLY A 58 14.94 5.50 -12.35
CA GLY A 58 15.12 6.95 -12.45
C GLY A 58 13.84 7.78 -12.27
N PHE A 59 12.67 7.15 -12.05
CA PHE A 59 11.46 7.86 -11.66
C PHE A 59 11.61 8.43 -10.25
N GLN A 60 11.22 9.70 -10.08
CA GLN A 60 11.13 10.35 -8.77
C GLN A 60 9.82 11.12 -8.64
N HIS A 61 9.18 11.00 -7.49
CA HIS A 61 8.00 11.77 -7.12
C HIS A 61 8.31 12.68 -5.93
N SER A 62 8.72 13.90 -6.23
CA SER A 62 9.30 14.83 -5.24
C SER A 62 8.32 15.39 -4.21
N LYS A 63 7.01 15.25 -4.41
CA LYS A 63 5.98 15.78 -3.50
C LYS A 63 5.22 14.75 -2.69
N LEU A 64 5.38 13.46 -2.99
CA LEU A 64 4.62 12.42 -2.30
C LEU A 64 5.11 12.33 -0.86
N GLN A 65 4.19 12.43 0.09
CA GLN A 65 4.47 12.45 1.52
C GLN A 65 3.82 11.28 2.26
N CYS A 66 2.72 10.75 1.75
CA CYS A 66 1.98 9.67 2.39
C CYS A 66 1.53 8.60 1.38
N ILE A 67 1.60 7.33 1.79
CA ILE A 67 1.02 6.20 1.06
C ILE A 67 0.02 5.52 1.98
N MET A 68 -1.19 5.27 1.49
CA MET A 68 -2.22 4.53 2.20
C MET A 68 -2.27 3.11 1.63
N ILE A 69 -2.23 2.10 2.49
CA ILE A 69 -2.39 0.70 2.11
C ILE A 69 -3.73 0.22 2.66
N GLU A 70 -4.63 -0.11 1.74
CA GLU A 70 -5.99 -0.51 2.01
C GLU A 70 -6.16 -2.03 2.05
N ASP A 71 -7.17 -2.48 2.78
CA ASP A 71 -7.66 -3.86 2.82
C ASP A 71 -6.60 -4.92 3.22
N LEU A 72 -5.93 -4.70 4.35
CA LEU A 72 -5.03 -5.71 4.93
C LEU A 72 -5.74 -7.02 5.30
N ARG A 73 -7.09 -7.08 5.32
CA ARG A 73 -7.87 -8.34 5.42
C ARG A 73 -7.46 -9.37 4.38
N TYR A 74 -6.95 -8.91 3.24
CA TYR A 74 -6.49 -9.79 2.19
C TYR A 74 -5.48 -10.82 2.70
N LEU A 75 -4.62 -10.43 3.63
CA LEU A 75 -3.62 -11.31 4.24
C LEU A 75 -4.25 -12.48 4.98
N TRP A 76 -5.33 -12.22 5.72
CA TRP A 76 -6.04 -13.25 6.47
C TRP A 76 -6.88 -14.18 5.58
N ARG A 77 -7.25 -13.73 4.38
CA ARG A 77 -7.98 -14.55 3.40
C ARG A 77 -7.08 -15.47 2.57
N MET A 78 -5.76 -15.26 2.59
CA MET A 78 -4.80 -16.13 1.92
C MET A 78 -4.60 -17.45 2.68
N GLU A 79 -5.03 -17.53 3.94
CA GLU A 79 -5.04 -18.75 4.75
C GLU A 79 -6.12 -19.71 4.19
N GLY A 80 -5.70 -20.83 3.58
CA GLY A 80 -6.60 -21.89 3.11
C GLY A 80 -6.82 -21.99 1.60
N THR A 81 -6.27 -21.06 0.81
CA THR A 81 -6.13 -21.26 -0.64
C THR A 81 -4.68 -21.59 -0.95
N GLU A 82 -4.39 -22.83 -1.34
CA GLU A 82 -3.08 -23.37 -1.75
C GLU A 82 -2.43 -22.65 -2.97
N VAL A 83 -2.90 -21.44 -3.31
CA VAL A 83 -2.52 -20.66 -4.49
C VAL A 83 -2.05 -19.25 -4.11
N ALA A 84 -1.53 -19.05 -2.90
CA ALA A 84 -0.55 -17.98 -2.68
C ALA A 84 0.81 -18.49 -3.18
N ALA A 85 0.97 -18.54 -4.51
CA ALA A 85 2.21 -18.96 -5.16
C ALA A 85 3.40 -18.12 -4.64
N GLU A 86 4.59 -18.71 -4.51
CA GLU A 86 5.83 -18.03 -4.08
C GLU A 86 6.03 -16.67 -4.78
N SER A 87 5.66 -16.57 -6.05
CA SER A 87 5.66 -15.32 -6.84
C SER A 87 4.87 -14.17 -6.21
N SER A 88 3.83 -14.45 -5.42
CA SER A 88 3.04 -13.42 -4.74
C SER A 88 3.81 -12.77 -3.58
N PHE A 89 4.63 -13.56 -2.87
CA PHE A 89 5.50 -13.04 -1.82
C PHE A 89 6.66 -12.23 -2.41
N ASP A 90 7.24 -12.68 -3.52
CA ASP A 90 8.27 -11.93 -4.24
C ASP A 90 7.74 -10.57 -4.72
N HIS A 91 6.58 -10.56 -5.39
CA HIS A 91 5.94 -9.31 -5.83
C HIS A 91 5.59 -8.40 -4.66
N LEU A 92 5.05 -8.96 -3.57
CA LEU A 92 4.71 -8.19 -2.37
C LEU A 92 5.95 -7.50 -1.80
N GLN A 93 7.03 -8.26 -1.60
CA GLN A 93 8.27 -7.74 -1.05
C GLN A 93 8.87 -6.66 -1.94
N GLU A 94 8.99 -6.93 -3.24
CA GLU A 94 9.50 -5.97 -4.22
C GLU A 94 8.67 -4.68 -4.21
N ASN A 95 7.35 -4.79 -4.29
CA ASN A 95 6.47 -3.64 -4.33
C ASN A 95 6.50 -2.82 -3.04
N LEU A 96 6.50 -3.47 -1.88
CA LEU A 96 6.58 -2.80 -0.58
C LEU A 96 7.89 -2.01 -0.44
N LEU A 97 9.03 -2.59 -0.83
CA LEU A 97 10.32 -1.92 -0.78
C LEU A 97 10.39 -0.73 -1.75
N HIS A 98 9.83 -0.87 -2.95
CA HIS A 98 9.76 0.24 -3.90
C HIS A 98 8.87 1.39 -3.41
N LEU A 99 7.72 1.09 -2.79
CA LEU A 99 6.84 2.12 -2.20
C LEU A 99 7.58 3.01 -1.20
N ILE A 100 8.53 2.45 -0.47
CA ILE A 100 9.32 3.18 0.54
C ILE A 100 10.72 3.54 0.04
N SER A 101 11.01 3.43 -1.25
CA SER A 101 12.33 3.78 -1.78
C SER A 101 12.58 5.28 -1.67
N LYS A 102 13.74 5.66 -1.11
CA LYS A 102 14.17 7.07 -1.03
C LYS A 102 14.46 7.65 -2.42
N GLU A 103 14.88 6.81 -3.36
CA GLU A 103 15.17 7.24 -4.72
C GLU A 103 13.90 7.64 -5.45
N GLN A 104 12.82 6.87 -5.28
CA GLN A 104 11.54 7.13 -5.93
C GLN A 104 10.70 8.15 -5.17
N PHE A 105 10.67 8.08 -3.84
CA PHE A 105 9.82 8.89 -2.99
C PHE A 105 10.65 9.59 -1.89
N PRO A 106 11.47 10.59 -2.24
CA PRO A 106 12.41 11.21 -1.31
C PRO A 106 11.75 11.97 -0.16
N ARG A 107 10.49 12.40 -0.33
CA ARG A 107 9.71 13.13 0.69
C ARG A 107 8.67 12.29 1.42
N LEU A 108 8.62 10.98 1.16
CA LEU A 108 7.75 10.08 1.89
C LEU A 108 8.11 10.10 3.37
N ARG A 109 7.12 10.38 4.22
CA ARG A 109 7.27 10.50 5.67
C ARG A 109 6.30 9.62 6.46
N CYS A 110 5.25 9.12 5.81
CA CYS A 110 4.18 8.41 6.48
C CYS A 110 3.64 7.29 5.59
N VAL A 111 3.39 6.12 6.16
CA VAL A 111 2.55 5.08 5.56
C VAL A 111 1.38 4.82 6.49
N ARG A 112 0.18 4.80 5.90
CA ARG A 112 -1.09 4.62 6.58
C ARG A 112 -1.68 3.27 6.26
N LEU A 113 -1.99 2.47 7.26
CA LEU A 113 -2.55 1.13 7.07
C LEU A 113 -3.98 1.08 7.58
N PHE A 114 -4.89 0.61 6.72
CA PHE A 114 -6.24 0.28 7.15
C PHE A 114 -6.26 -1.14 7.71
N LEU A 115 -6.35 -1.22 9.03
CA LEU A 115 -6.48 -2.48 9.73
C LEU A 115 -7.97 -2.79 9.95
N PRO A 116 -8.45 -3.93 9.45
CA PRO A 116 -9.83 -4.33 9.67
C PRO A 116 -10.19 -4.56 11.14
N LEU A 117 -11.47 -4.38 11.47
CA LEU A 117 -12.05 -4.80 12.76
C LEU A 117 -11.71 -6.28 13.01
N ARG A 118 -10.98 -6.57 14.10
CA ARG A 118 -10.85 -7.93 14.65
C ARG A 118 -12.23 -8.41 15.11
N ARG A 119 -13.02 -9.00 14.21
CA ARG A 119 -14.27 -9.70 14.56
C ARG A 119 -13.94 -11.13 15.00
N SER A 120 -13.73 -11.27 16.31
CA SER A 120 -13.78 -12.51 17.10
C SER A 120 -12.89 -13.73 16.71
N SER A 121 -11.96 -14.03 17.63
CA SER A 121 -11.59 -15.36 18.17
C SER A 121 -11.05 -16.50 17.28
N SER A 122 -11.04 -16.42 15.96
CA SER A 122 -10.17 -17.32 15.19
C SER A 122 -8.76 -16.74 15.20
N SER A 123 -7.80 -17.48 15.73
CA SER A 123 -6.37 -17.18 15.60
C SER A 123 -6.00 -17.22 14.11
N CYS A 124 -6.23 -16.12 13.40
CA CYS A 124 -5.69 -15.95 12.05
C CYS A 124 -4.18 -15.83 12.23
N VAL A 125 -3.46 -16.92 11.92
CA VAL A 125 -2.02 -16.92 12.06
C VAL A 125 -1.47 -16.31 10.78
N PHE A 126 -0.85 -15.15 10.92
CA PHE A 126 -0.16 -14.53 9.80
C PHE A 126 0.85 -15.52 9.19
N PRO A 127 0.87 -15.74 7.86
CA PRO A 127 1.86 -16.61 7.24
C PRO A 127 3.28 -16.14 7.57
N GLU A 128 4.16 -17.05 7.97
CA GLU A 128 5.53 -16.70 8.40
C GLU A 128 6.31 -15.93 7.32
N GLY A 129 6.12 -16.28 6.05
CA GLY A 129 6.70 -15.53 4.92
C GLY A 129 6.21 -14.08 4.87
N ALA A 130 4.92 -13.84 5.09
CA ALA A 130 4.35 -12.49 5.14
C ALA A 130 4.89 -11.70 6.36
N LYS A 131 5.01 -12.35 7.52
CA LYS A 131 5.61 -11.73 8.71
C LYS A 131 7.05 -11.30 8.45
N HIS A 132 7.84 -12.17 7.81
CA HIS A 132 9.23 -11.87 7.48
C HIS A 132 9.35 -10.66 6.54
N ILE A 133 8.57 -10.64 5.46
CA ILE A 133 8.54 -9.53 4.49
C ILE A 133 8.13 -8.22 5.17
N LEU A 134 7.07 -8.25 5.98
CA LEU A 134 6.63 -7.07 6.72
C LEU A 134 7.67 -6.62 7.73
N GLY A 135 8.36 -7.52 8.41
CA GLY A 135 9.45 -7.18 9.33
C GLY A 135 10.61 -6.45 8.66
N ILE A 136 11.04 -6.93 7.49
CA ILE A 136 12.05 -6.24 6.67
C ILE A 136 11.54 -4.84 6.28
N TRP A 137 10.31 -4.78 5.77
CA TRP A 137 9.72 -3.52 5.30
C TRP A 137 9.55 -2.48 6.42
N LEU A 138 9.14 -2.93 7.62
CA LEU A 138 9.01 -2.08 8.81
C LEU A 138 10.38 -1.55 9.25
N GLU A 139 11.42 -2.39 9.29
CA GLU A 139 12.76 -1.94 9.65
C GLU A 139 13.32 -0.92 8.63
N GLU A 140 13.04 -1.11 7.35
CA GLU A 140 13.40 -0.12 6.31
C GLU A 140 12.63 1.20 6.48
N CYS A 141 11.34 1.15 6.87
CA CYS A 141 10.58 2.34 7.23
C CYS A 141 11.24 3.09 8.40
N LYS A 142 11.62 2.35 9.45
CA LYS A 142 12.36 2.88 10.61
C LYS A 142 13.64 3.60 10.18
N CYS A 143 14.48 2.93 9.41
CA CYS A 143 15.77 3.45 8.94
C CYS A 143 15.60 4.74 8.14
N ARG A 144 14.51 4.85 7.37
CA ARG A 144 14.16 6.07 6.63
C ARG A 144 13.47 7.16 7.47
N GLY A 145 13.06 6.88 8.70
CA GLY A 145 12.23 7.78 9.51
C GLY A 145 10.82 7.94 8.95
N ILE A 146 10.28 6.90 8.33
CA ILE A 146 8.89 6.85 7.87
C ILE A 146 8.02 6.41 9.04
N CYS A 147 7.05 7.25 9.40
CA CYS A 147 6.05 6.96 10.42
C CYS A 147 5.01 5.95 9.89
N ILE A 148 4.60 4.99 10.71
CA ILE A 148 3.51 4.07 10.40
C ILE A 148 2.29 4.46 11.23
N GLU A 149 1.21 4.82 10.54
CA GLU A 149 -0.07 5.15 11.14
C GLU A 149 -1.09 4.05 10.81
N VAL A 150 -1.92 3.68 11.78
CA VAL A 150 -3.00 2.72 11.57
C VAL A 150 -4.35 3.32 11.90
N SER A 151 -5.35 2.94 11.12
CA SER A 151 -6.76 3.15 11.44
C SER A 151 -7.42 1.79 11.64
N GLN A 152 -8.14 1.61 12.74
CA GLN A 152 -8.74 0.32 13.12
C GLN A 152 -10.25 0.40 13.25
N GLY A 153 -10.91 -0.56 12.62
CA GLY A 153 -12.28 -0.89 12.95
C GLY A 153 -13.34 0.06 12.42
N PHE A 154 -14.22 0.62 13.27
CA PHE A 154 -15.27 1.54 12.79
C PHE A 154 -14.67 2.82 12.19
N GLU A 155 -13.45 3.16 12.61
CA GLU A 155 -12.66 4.28 12.09
C GLU A 155 -12.10 4.02 10.68
N GLU A 156 -12.08 2.76 10.20
CA GLU A 156 -11.78 2.42 8.79
C GLU A 156 -12.78 3.11 7.85
N SER A 157 -14.05 3.24 8.29
CA SER A 157 -15.13 3.82 7.48
C SER A 157 -15.15 5.35 7.48
N THR A 158 -14.50 5.97 8.46
CA THR A 158 -14.42 7.44 8.56
C THR A 158 -13.06 7.98 8.13
N ALA A 159 -11.99 7.19 8.28
CA ALA A 159 -10.59 7.59 8.03
C ALA A 159 -10.17 8.87 8.79
N ASP A 160 -10.92 9.22 9.83
CA ASP A 160 -10.76 10.47 10.60
C ASP A 160 -9.74 10.32 11.74
N TYR A 161 -9.45 9.08 12.14
CA TYR A 161 -8.52 8.78 13.22
C TYR A 161 -7.39 7.86 12.75
N TRP A 162 -6.17 8.29 13.09
CA TRP A 162 -4.92 7.63 12.76
C TRP A 162 -4.07 7.59 14.04
N ARG A 163 -3.63 6.39 14.40
CA ARG A 163 -2.72 6.18 15.53
C ARG A 163 -1.35 5.81 14.99
N GLU A 164 -0.34 6.60 15.32
CA GLU A 164 1.05 6.19 15.12
C GLU A 164 1.35 4.97 15.98
N ILE A 165 2.02 3.98 15.39
CA ILE A 165 2.41 2.74 16.08
C ILE A 165 3.90 2.48 15.90
N THR A 166 4.49 1.81 16.88
CA THR A 166 5.85 1.30 16.75
C THR A 166 5.90 0.05 15.88
N HIS A 167 7.10 -0.31 15.41
CA HIS A 167 7.30 -1.56 14.67
C HIS A 167 6.95 -2.80 15.52
N GLU A 168 7.18 -2.73 16.83
CA GLU A 168 6.85 -3.81 17.78
C GLU A 168 5.33 -3.94 17.92
N GLU A 169 4.63 -2.81 18.12
CA GLU A 169 3.17 -2.78 18.22
C GLU A 169 2.48 -3.27 16.94
N MET A 170 3.11 -3.07 15.77
CA MET A 170 2.56 -3.56 14.50
C MET A 170 2.37 -5.08 14.50
N PHE A 171 3.30 -5.85 15.07
CA PHE A 171 3.19 -7.31 15.11
C PHE A 171 2.10 -7.80 16.08
N ASP A 172 1.82 -7.05 17.15
CA ASP A 172 0.72 -7.37 18.07
C ASP A 172 -0.66 -7.16 17.42
N LEU A 173 -0.71 -6.27 16.40
CA LEU A 173 -1.93 -5.89 15.68
C LEU A 173 -2.23 -6.78 14.47
N LEU A 174 -1.21 -7.41 13.89
CA LEU A 174 -1.34 -8.37 12.79
C LEU A 174 -1.81 -9.75 13.28
#